data_AF-A0A7J7C589-F1
#
_entry.id   AF-A0A7J7C589-F1
#
_cell.length_a   1.000
_cell.length_b   1.000
_cell.length_c   1.000
_cell.angle_alpha   90.00
_cell.angle_beta   90.00
_cell.angle_gamma   90.00
#
_symmetry.space_group_name_H-M   'P 1'
#
loop_
_entity.id
_entity.type
_entity.pdbx_description
1 polymer ?
#
loop_
_entity_poly.entity_id
_entity_poly.type
_entity_poly.pdbx_seq_one_letter_code
_entity_poly.pdbx_strand_id
1 'polypeptide(L)'
;MQILLLSRLLILCLAFASSSARPAPWVMRISCGARENVKTPPTNTLWFKDFAYTGGIFTNATRPSYISPPLKTLRYFPTSGGPENCYNIKRVPKGHYSVRVFFGLVGQPNFDNEPLFDVSVEGTQIYSLKSGWTSHDDQVFTEALVFLTDGTASICFHSTGHGDPAILSIEILQIDNNAYNFGPEWGRGTILRTAMRLTSGTGKPKFGVDYGGDPWGGDRFWNPITSFSQNFDHPRSTESSIKKASNAPNFYPQALYQTALVSTDSEPDLAYTMDVDPNRNYSIWLHFAEIDASVTDVGQRVFDVIINGDTAFKDVDIVKMSGDRYTALVLNTTVAVSGRTLTINLHPKVGSHAIVNAIEVFEIIIAEFKTLSEEVSALESLKTALGLPLRFGWNGDPCVPQQHPWSGVDCHLDSTKSKWFIDGL
;
A
#
# COMPACT_ATOMS: atom_id res chain seq x y z
N MET A 1 -10.68 -28.00 74.12
CA MET A 1 -11.59 -28.84 73.31
C MET A 1 -12.11 -27.95 72.18
N GLN A 2 -11.31 -27.75 71.13
CA GLN A 2 -11.24 -28.54 69.90
C GLN A 2 -12.27 -28.08 68.85
N ILE A 3 -11.74 -27.71 67.66
CA ILE A 3 -12.38 -27.79 66.34
C ILE A 3 -13.37 -26.61 66.09
N LEU A 4 -13.13 -25.62 65.22
CA LEU A 4 -12.79 -25.69 63.80
C LEU A 4 -11.86 -24.54 63.37
N LEU A 5 -10.62 -24.88 63.03
CA LEU A 5 -9.89 -24.28 61.91
C LEU A 5 -10.51 -24.81 60.59
N LEU A 6 -10.30 -24.06 59.50
CA LEU A 6 -10.73 -24.28 58.11
C LEU A 6 -12.16 -23.83 57.77
N SER A 7 -12.30 -22.59 57.29
CA SER A 7 -12.68 -22.42 55.88
C SER A 7 -12.40 -20.99 55.38
N ARG A 8 -11.63 -20.92 54.28
CA ARG A 8 -11.62 -19.84 53.27
C ARG A 8 -10.87 -18.54 53.58
N LEU A 9 -9.58 -18.72 53.82
CA LEU A 9 -8.54 -17.84 53.28
C LEU A 9 -8.45 -18.10 51.76
N LEU A 10 -9.27 -17.43 50.94
CA LEU A 10 -9.05 -17.32 49.49
C LEU A 10 -9.89 -16.18 48.87
N ILE A 11 -9.62 -14.94 49.28
CA ILE A 11 -9.92 -13.78 48.42
C ILE A 11 -8.58 -13.35 47.85
N LEU A 12 -8.06 -14.17 46.94
CA LEU A 12 -7.05 -13.72 46.00
C LEU A 12 -7.80 -12.76 45.08
N CYS A 13 -7.53 -11.46 45.21
CA CYS A 13 -7.92 -10.47 44.21
C CYS A 13 -7.33 -10.91 42.86
N LEU A 14 -8.13 -11.63 42.08
CA LEU A 14 -7.98 -11.72 40.64
C LEU A 14 -8.31 -10.33 40.09
N ALA A 15 -7.36 -9.41 40.24
CA ALA A 15 -7.19 -8.32 39.31
C ALA A 15 -6.79 -8.98 37.98
N PHE A 16 -7.77 -9.53 37.27
CA PHE A 16 -7.63 -9.69 35.83
C PHE A 16 -7.45 -8.27 35.31
N ALA A 17 -6.21 -7.91 35.03
CA ALA A 17 -5.92 -6.88 34.06
C ALA A 17 -6.58 -7.35 32.77
N SER A 18 -7.80 -6.87 32.51
CA SER A 18 -8.44 -6.93 31.21
C SER A 18 -7.59 -6.08 30.28
N SER A 19 -6.45 -6.60 29.82
CA SER A 19 -5.89 -6.11 28.57
C SER A 19 -6.93 -6.50 27.53
N SER A 20 -7.79 -5.55 27.18
CA SER A 20 -8.65 -5.69 26.01
C SER A 20 -7.70 -5.80 24.83
N ALA A 21 -7.38 -7.03 24.44
CA ALA A 21 -6.66 -7.31 23.22
C ALA A 21 -7.49 -6.66 22.10
N ARG A 22 -6.87 -5.71 21.38
CA ARG A 22 -7.54 -5.07 20.25
C ARG A 22 -8.00 -6.18 19.30
N PRO A 23 -9.24 -6.11 18.78
CA PRO A 23 -9.69 -7.09 17.80
C PRO A 23 -8.73 -7.09 16.61
N ALA A 24 -8.55 -8.27 16.00
CA ALA A 24 -7.76 -8.38 14.78
C ALA A 24 -8.40 -7.53 13.66
N PRO A 25 -7.59 -6.91 12.78
CA PRO A 25 -8.10 -6.15 11.65
C PRO A 25 -8.89 -7.04 10.70
N TRP A 26 -9.87 -6.46 10.02
CA TRP A 26 -10.58 -7.13 8.94
C TRP A 26 -9.67 -7.34 7.73
N VAL A 27 -9.74 -8.53 7.13
CA VAL A 27 -8.89 -8.90 6.00
C VAL A 27 -9.69 -9.71 4.98
N MET A 28 -9.55 -9.35 3.70
CA MET A 28 -10.02 -10.13 2.56
C MET A 28 -8.87 -10.36 1.60
N ARG A 29 -8.71 -11.61 1.15
CA ARG A 29 -7.73 -12.01 0.14
C ARG A 29 -8.42 -12.91 -0.86
N ILE A 30 -8.46 -12.52 -2.13
CA ILE A 30 -9.16 -13.23 -3.20
C ILE A 30 -8.12 -13.85 -4.13
N SER A 31 -8.19 -15.17 -4.31
CA SER A 31 -7.44 -15.87 -5.35
C SER A 31 -8.26 -15.82 -6.64
N CYS A 32 -7.89 -14.93 -7.56
CA CYS A 32 -8.61 -14.78 -8.82
C CYS A 32 -8.53 -16.08 -9.64
N GLY A 33 -9.63 -16.43 -10.30
CA GLY A 33 -9.80 -17.69 -11.03
C GLY A 33 -9.93 -18.97 -10.17
N ALA A 34 -9.76 -18.90 -8.84
CA ALA A 34 -9.90 -20.08 -7.99
C ALA A 34 -11.36 -20.46 -7.77
N ARG A 35 -11.66 -21.76 -7.82
CA ARG A 35 -13.02 -22.28 -7.58
C ARG A 35 -13.31 -22.56 -6.10
N GLU A 36 -12.25 -22.76 -5.33
CA GLU A 36 -12.30 -23.08 -3.91
C GLU A 36 -11.29 -22.21 -3.14
N ASN A 37 -11.48 -22.12 -1.83
CA ASN A 37 -10.53 -21.42 -0.98
C ASN A 37 -9.21 -22.17 -0.98
N VAL A 38 -8.10 -21.44 -1.08
CA VAL A 38 -6.76 -22.02 -1.10
C VAL A 38 -5.92 -21.45 0.05
N LYS A 39 -4.89 -22.20 0.45
CA LYS A 39 -3.89 -21.71 1.39
C LYS A 39 -2.51 -21.75 0.76
N THR A 40 -1.72 -20.72 1.02
CA THR A 40 -0.37 -20.58 0.45
C THR A 40 0.71 -20.63 1.53
N PRO A 41 1.86 -21.29 1.28
CA PRO A 41 3.04 -21.12 2.10
C PRO A 41 3.63 -19.70 1.93
N PRO A 42 4.49 -19.23 2.86
CA PRO A 42 4.97 -19.92 4.06
C PRO A 42 4.04 -19.80 5.28
N THR A 43 3.24 -18.74 5.36
CA THR A 43 2.42 -18.38 6.54
C THR A 43 1.04 -19.05 6.58
N ASN A 44 0.76 -19.98 5.67
CA ASN A 44 -0.54 -20.67 5.53
C ASN A 44 -1.71 -19.67 5.31
N THR A 45 -1.42 -18.56 4.61
CA THR A 45 -2.38 -17.49 4.30
C THR A 45 -3.60 -18.05 3.59
N LEU A 46 -4.79 -17.76 4.12
CA LEU A 46 -6.05 -18.12 3.51
C LEU A 46 -6.40 -17.13 2.39
N TRP A 47 -6.68 -17.67 1.21
CA TRP A 47 -7.25 -16.96 0.08
C TRP A 47 -8.65 -17.51 -0.19
N PHE A 48 -9.63 -16.62 -0.27
CA PHE A 48 -10.98 -16.97 -0.69
C PHE A 48 -11.00 -17.31 -2.17
N LYS A 49 -11.89 -18.22 -2.55
CA LYS A 49 -12.23 -18.48 -3.95
C LYS A 49 -12.61 -17.18 -4.66
N ASP A 50 -12.54 -17.18 -5.98
CA ASP A 50 -12.88 -16.02 -6.78
C ASP A 50 -14.39 -15.69 -6.70
N PHE A 51 -14.73 -14.42 -6.45
CA PHE A 51 -16.12 -13.94 -6.36
C PHE A 51 -16.20 -12.43 -6.62
N ALA A 52 -17.43 -11.91 -6.76
CA ALA A 52 -17.73 -10.47 -6.92
C ALA A 52 -17.20 -9.80 -8.21
N TYR A 53 -16.67 -10.57 -9.16
CA TYR A 53 -16.27 -10.08 -10.48
C TYR A 53 -17.48 -9.82 -11.40
N THR A 54 -17.38 -8.83 -12.29
CA THR A 54 -18.43 -8.52 -13.28
C THR A 54 -18.33 -9.34 -14.57
N GLY A 55 -17.21 -10.02 -14.80
CA GLY A 55 -16.96 -10.76 -16.04
C GLY A 55 -15.66 -11.57 -16.03
N GLY A 56 -15.10 -11.79 -17.22
CA GLY A 56 -13.80 -12.44 -17.40
C GLY A 56 -13.80 -13.97 -17.38
N ILE A 57 -12.64 -14.53 -17.67
CA ILE A 57 -12.38 -15.96 -17.82
C ILE A 57 -11.30 -16.36 -16.82
N PHE A 58 -11.48 -17.51 -16.16
CA PHE A 58 -10.45 -18.07 -15.27
C PHE A 58 -9.51 -19.00 -16.06
N THR A 59 -8.24 -19.02 -15.69
CA THR A 59 -7.25 -19.90 -16.30
C THR A 59 -6.07 -20.15 -15.35
N ASN A 60 -5.13 -20.99 -15.75
CA ASN A 60 -3.87 -21.18 -15.04
C ASN A 60 -3.04 -19.91 -15.11
N ALA A 61 -2.42 -19.56 -13.99
CA ALA A 61 -1.57 -18.38 -13.90
C ALA A 61 -0.09 -18.73 -14.10
N THR A 62 0.60 -17.90 -14.87
CA THR A 62 2.05 -17.71 -14.78
C THR A 62 2.32 -16.54 -13.86
N ARG A 63 3.19 -16.75 -12.87
CA ARG A 63 3.61 -15.71 -11.93
C ARG A 63 4.74 -14.89 -12.56
N PRO A 64 4.62 -13.56 -12.63
CA PRO A 64 5.67 -12.71 -13.19
C PRO A 64 6.89 -12.60 -12.25
N SER A 65 6.69 -12.72 -10.93
CA SER A 65 7.74 -12.56 -9.93
C SER A 65 7.58 -13.54 -8.75
N TYR A 66 8.66 -13.73 -7.98
CA TYR A 66 8.63 -14.43 -6.70
C TYR A 66 7.90 -13.64 -5.60
N ILE A 67 7.71 -12.32 -5.76
CA ILE A 67 6.95 -11.47 -4.83
C ILE A 67 5.46 -11.80 -4.93
N SER A 68 4.97 -12.15 -6.13
CA SER A 68 3.59 -12.51 -6.34
C SER A 68 3.21 -13.73 -5.49
N PRO A 69 2.02 -13.71 -4.84
CA PRO A 69 1.52 -14.85 -4.08
C PRO A 69 1.62 -16.16 -4.89
N PRO A 70 1.96 -17.31 -4.29
CA PRO A 70 2.14 -18.58 -4.99
C PRO A 70 0.81 -19.24 -5.35
N LEU A 71 -0.05 -18.49 -6.04
CA LEU A 71 -1.36 -18.89 -6.53
C LEU A 71 -1.22 -19.49 -7.94
N LYS A 72 -2.13 -20.41 -8.27
CA LYS A 72 -2.06 -21.22 -9.49
C LYS A 72 -3.04 -20.78 -10.58
N THR A 73 -3.97 -19.89 -10.24
CA THR A 73 -5.04 -19.44 -11.13
C THR A 73 -5.07 -17.93 -11.15
N LEU A 74 -5.58 -17.38 -12.25
CA LEU A 74 -5.90 -15.96 -12.39
C LEU A 74 -7.25 -15.80 -13.09
N ARG A 75 -7.79 -14.58 -13.06
CA ARG A 75 -8.89 -14.15 -13.92
C ARG A 75 -8.38 -13.11 -14.89
N TYR A 76 -8.65 -13.30 -16.17
CA TYR A 76 -8.39 -12.28 -17.19
C TYR A 76 -9.67 -11.80 -17.85
N PHE A 77 -9.63 -10.59 -18.39
CA PHE A 77 -10.78 -9.89 -18.93
C PHE A 77 -10.58 -9.63 -20.42
N PRO A 78 -11.10 -10.51 -21.30
CA PRO A 78 -10.92 -10.34 -22.72
C PRO A 78 -11.65 -9.09 -23.20
N THR A 79 -11.07 -8.39 -24.18
CA THR A 79 -11.72 -7.24 -24.85
C THR A 79 -13.12 -7.53 -25.38
N SER A 80 -13.42 -8.80 -25.71
CA SER A 80 -14.77 -9.25 -26.08
C SER A 80 -15.82 -9.09 -24.97
N GLY A 81 -15.39 -9.04 -23.71
CA GLY A 81 -16.20 -8.78 -22.52
C GLY A 81 -16.40 -7.30 -22.21
N GLY A 82 -15.85 -6.39 -23.04
CA GLY A 82 -15.91 -4.95 -22.85
C GLY A 82 -14.66 -4.38 -22.16
N PRO A 83 -14.43 -3.06 -22.27
CA PRO A 83 -13.23 -2.40 -21.74
C PRO A 83 -13.18 -2.37 -20.21
N GLU A 84 -14.35 -2.38 -19.56
CA GLU A 84 -14.50 -2.16 -18.12
C GLU A 84 -14.86 -3.45 -17.40
N ASN A 85 -14.06 -3.83 -16.40
CA ASN A 85 -14.35 -5.00 -15.56
C ASN A 85 -13.98 -4.75 -14.10
N CYS A 86 -14.85 -5.13 -13.17
CA CYS A 86 -14.68 -4.79 -11.76
C CYS A 86 -14.85 -5.98 -10.83
N TYR A 87 -14.28 -5.85 -9.64
CA TYR A 87 -14.65 -6.59 -8.44
C TYR A 87 -15.42 -5.67 -7.50
N ASN A 88 -16.65 -6.05 -7.17
CA ASN A 88 -17.56 -5.29 -6.32
C ASN A 88 -17.79 -6.01 -4.99
N ILE A 89 -16.83 -5.89 -4.06
CA ILE A 89 -16.86 -6.58 -2.78
C ILE A 89 -17.85 -5.86 -1.86
N LYS A 90 -18.87 -6.58 -1.38
CA LYS A 90 -19.88 -6.06 -0.45
C LYS A 90 -19.57 -6.48 0.98
N ARG A 91 -20.12 -5.73 1.95
CA ARG A 91 -19.96 -5.95 3.40
C ARG A 91 -18.53 -5.74 3.89
N VAL A 92 -17.83 -4.78 3.30
CA VAL A 92 -16.54 -4.30 3.81
C VAL A 92 -16.82 -3.31 4.94
N PRO A 93 -16.24 -3.48 6.14
CA PRO A 93 -16.43 -2.49 7.21
C PRO A 93 -15.95 -1.10 6.80
N LYS A 94 -16.50 -0.06 7.44
CA LYS A 94 -16.01 1.31 7.20
C LYS A 94 -14.67 1.48 7.90
N GLY A 95 -13.69 2.04 7.20
CA GLY A 95 -12.35 2.19 7.76
C GLY A 95 -11.30 2.56 6.71
N HIS A 96 -10.05 2.51 7.14
CA HIS A 96 -8.87 2.72 6.30
C HIS A 96 -8.25 1.37 5.92
N TYR A 97 -7.92 1.21 4.64
CA TYR A 97 -7.50 -0.06 4.06
C TYR A 97 -6.28 0.10 3.16
N SER A 98 -5.37 -0.86 3.21
CA SER A 98 -4.43 -1.13 2.12
C SER A 98 -5.11 -2.06 1.12
N VAL A 99 -5.31 -1.60 -0.10
CA VAL A 99 -5.82 -2.39 -1.23
C VAL A 99 -4.64 -2.71 -2.14
N ARG A 100 -4.39 -4.00 -2.35
CA ARG A 100 -3.30 -4.49 -3.19
C ARG A 100 -3.85 -5.38 -4.30
N VAL A 101 -3.39 -5.15 -5.52
CA VAL A 101 -3.74 -5.97 -6.68
C VAL A 101 -2.46 -6.55 -7.26
N PHE A 102 -2.37 -7.88 -7.32
CA PHE A 102 -1.28 -8.57 -8.01
C PHE A 102 -1.70 -8.94 -9.42
N PHE A 103 -0.83 -8.64 -10.37
CA PHE A 103 -1.02 -8.96 -11.78
C PHE A 103 -0.47 -10.37 -12.08
N GLY A 104 -1.04 -11.01 -13.11
CA GLY A 104 -0.62 -12.34 -13.56
C GLY A 104 -0.56 -12.42 -15.09
N LEU A 105 -0.07 -13.53 -15.61
CA LEU A 105 0.01 -13.78 -17.05
C LEU A 105 -0.68 -15.10 -17.41
N VAL A 106 -1.43 -15.12 -18.53
CA VAL A 106 -2.12 -16.32 -19.05
C VAL A 106 -1.14 -17.31 -19.71
N GLY A 107 0.03 -16.84 -20.11
CA GLY A 107 1.08 -17.62 -20.77
C GLY A 107 2.47 -17.27 -20.27
N GLN A 108 3.51 -17.70 -20.98
CA GLN A 108 4.88 -17.29 -20.68
C GLN A 108 5.07 -15.79 -21.00
N PRO A 109 5.78 -15.02 -20.14
CA PRO A 109 6.07 -13.63 -20.41
C PRO A 109 6.89 -13.49 -21.69
N ASN A 110 6.42 -12.68 -22.62
CA ASN A 110 7.22 -12.06 -23.65
C ASN A 110 6.76 -10.60 -23.77
N PHE A 111 7.59 -9.74 -24.37
CA PHE A 111 7.27 -8.32 -24.51
C PHE A 111 5.96 -8.06 -25.28
N ASP A 112 5.56 -9.00 -26.15
CA ASP A 112 4.34 -8.89 -26.97
C ASP A 112 3.06 -9.36 -26.26
N ASN A 113 3.17 -10.05 -25.10
CA ASN A 113 2.04 -10.67 -24.39
C ASN A 113 1.78 -10.05 -23.00
N GLU A 114 2.54 -9.03 -22.58
CA GLU A 114 2.25 -8.35 -21.32
C GLU A 114 1.05 -7.40 -21.52
N PRO A 115 -0.04 -7.56 -20.74
CA PRO A 115 -1.17 -6.66 -20.86
C PRO A 115 -0.88 -5.30 -20.22
N LEU A 116 -1.29 -4.23 -20.89
CA LEU A 116 -1.29 -2.87 -20.36
C LEU A 116 -2.74 -2.44 -20.14
N PHE A 117 -3.04 -2.03 -18.92
CA PHE A 117 -4.38 -1.65 -18.49
C PHE A 117 -4.26 -0.67 -17.32
N ASP A 118 -5.35 0.03 -17.05
CA ASP A 118 -5.44 0.91 -15.90
C ASP A 118 -6.19 0.22 -14.77
N VAL A 119 -5.87 0.60 -13.54
CA VAL A 119 -6.50 0.10 -12.32
C VAL A 119 -7.12 1.28 -11.59
N SER A 120 -8.39 1.15 -11.24
CA SER A 120 -9.06 2.09 -10.35
C SER A 120 -9.54 1.42 -9.07
N VAL A 121 -9.58 2.21 -8.00
CA VAL A 121 -10.18 1.84 -6.72
C VAL A 121 -11.19 2.92 -6.36
N GLU A 122 -12.40 2.49 -5.99
CA GLU A 122 -13.51 3.39 -5.65
C GLU A 122 -13.85 4.42 -6.74
N GLY A 123 -13.64 4.04 -8.01
CA GLY A 123 -13.89 4.89 -9.18
C GLY A 123 -12.78 5.87 -9.51
N THR A 124 -11.64 5.85 -8.78
CA THR A 124 -10.49 6.71 -9.06
C THR A 124 -9.36 5.89 -9.67
N GLN A 125 -8.83 6.29 -10.83
CA GLN A 125 -7.66 5.64 -11.43
C GLN A 125 -6.42 5.85 -10.54
N ILE A 126 -5.84 4.75 -10.05
CA ILE A 126 -4.68 4.78 -9.15
C ILE A 126 -3.38 4.34 -9.84
N TYR A 127 -3.46 3.58 -10.92
CA TYR A 127 -2.28 3.01 -11.56
C TYR A 127 -2.51 2.72 -13.03
N SER A 128 -1.47 2.91 -13.83
CA SER A 128 -1.41 2.56 -15.24
C SER A 128 -0.19 1.69 -15.46
N LEU A 129 -0.40 0.47 -15.98
CA LEU A 129 0.71 -0.44 -16.24
C LEU A 129 1.58 0.12 -17.38
N LYS A 130 2.90 0.18 -17.15
CA LYS A 130 3.90 0.59 -18.15
C LYS A 130 4.50 -0.66 -18.80
N SER A 131 4.93 -0.55 -20.05
CA SER A 131 5.63 -1.67 -20.70
C SER A 131 6.94 -1.99 -19.97
N GLY A 132 7.26 -3.27 -19.86
CA GLY A 132 8.35 -3.82 -19.06
C GLY A 132 7.97 -4.06 -17.59
N TRP A 133 6.70 -3.96 -17.19
CA TRP A 133 6.31 -4.24 -15.81
C TRP A 133 6.60 -5.69 -15.41
N THR A 134 6.66 -6.60 -16.37
CA THR A 134 7.00 -8.02 -16.13
C THR A 134 8.49 -8.25 -15.86
N SER A 135 9.37 -7.30 -16.17
CA SER A 135 10.81 -7.39 -15.88
C SER A 135 11.24 -6.74 -14.58
N HIS A 136 10.30 -6.12 -13.85
CA HIS A 136 10.55 -5.43 -12.59
C HIS A 136 9.69 -6.04 -11.49
N ASP A 137 10.33 -6.71 -10.54
CA ASP A 137 9.66 -7.45 -9.46
C ASP A 137 8.69 -6.56 -8.65
N ASP A 138 9.03 -5.29 -8.44
CA ASP A 138 8.24 -4.31 -7.70
C ASP A 138 7.06 -3.70 -8.49
N GLN A 139 6.95 -3.99 -9.79
CA GLN A 139 5.87 -3.50 -10.66
C GLN A 139 4.78 -4.56 -10.92
N VAL A 140 4.92 -5.77 -10.39
CA VAL A 140 3.95 -6.87 -10.55
C VAL A 140 2.69 -6.72 -9.69
N PHE A 141 2.62 -5.65 -8.90
CA PHE A 141 1.44 -5.30 -8.13
C PHE A 141 1.34 -3.78 -7.98
N THR A 142 0.15 -3.32 -7.61
CA THR A 142 -0.07 -1.96 -7.14
C THR A 142 -0.70 -1.99 -5.75
N GLU A 143 -0.39 -1.00 -4.92
CA GLU A 143 -0.92 -0.86 -3.57
C GLU A 143 -1.40 0.59 -3.36
N ALA A 144 -2.60 0.73 -2.82
CA ALA A 144 -3.18 2.02 -2.47
C ALA A 144 -3.82 1.99 -1.09
N LEU A 145 -3.60 3.05 -0.30
CA LEU A 145 -4.29 3.27 0.96
C LEU A 145 -5.55 4.09 0.69
N VAL A 146 -6.70 3.54 1.06
CA VAL A 146 -8.02 4.09 0.73
C VAL A 146 -8.97 4.04 1.92
N PHE A 147 -9.83 5.06 2.03
CA PHE A 147 -10.93 5.06 2.98
C PHE A 147 -12.19 4.48 2.34
N LEU A 148 -12.67 3.35 2.87
CA LEU A 148 -13.93 2.74 2.43
C LEU A 148 -15.05 3.16 3.38
N THR A 149 -16.11 3.76 2.83
CA THR A 149 -17.14 4.47 3.63
C THR A 149 -18.57 4.02 3.38
N ASP A 150 -18.83 3.33 2.27
CA ASP A 150 -20.17 2.92 1.83
C ASP A 150 -20.47 1.43 2.08
N GLY A 151 -19.53 0.70 2.71
CA GLY A 151 -19.70 -0.72 2.99
C GLY A 151 -19.27 -1.63 1.83
N THR A 152 -18.65 -1.06 0.80
CA THR A 152 -18.19 -1.77 -0.38
C THR A 152 -16.75 -1.42 -0.72
N ALA A 153 -16.11 -2.26 -1.53
CA ALA A 153 -14.87 -1.95 -2.22
C ALA A 153 -15.06 -2.28 -3.70
N SER A 154 -14.93 -1.26 -4.56
CA SER A 154 -14.93 -1.38 -6.01
C SER A 154 -13.51 -1.28 -6.52
N ILE A 155 -13.06 -2.29 -7.25
CA ILE A 155 -11.73 -2.35 -7.86
C ILE A 155 -11.93 -2.71 -9.32
N CYS A 156 -11.60 -1.80 -10.23
CA CYS A 156 -11.86 -1.96 -11.66
C CYS A 156 -10.57 -1.98 -12.48
N PHE A 157 -10.67 -2.64 -13.62
CA PHE A 157 -9.60 -2.85 -14.59
C PHE A 157 -10.09 -2.36 -15.95
N HIS A 158 -9.38 -1.40 -16.50
CA HIS A 158 -9.75 -0.67 -17.70
C HIS A 158 -8.81 -1.06 -18.84
N SER A 159 -9.36 -1.67 -19.90
CA SER A 159 -8.57 -2.08 -21.05
C SER A 159 -8.06 -0.85 -21.81
N THR A 160 -6.75 -0.81 -22.06
CA THR A 160 -6.16 0.18 -23.00
C THR A 160 -6.15 -0.33 -24.46
N GLY A 161 -6.68 -1.52 -24.72
CA GLY A 161 -6.57 -2.21 -26.01
C GLY A 161 -5.25 -2.97 -26.23
N HIS A 162 -4.29 -2.85 -25.31
CA HIS A 162 -2.99 -3.52 -25.37
C HIS A 162 -2.97 -4.78 -24.49
N GLY A 163 -3.74 -5.79 -24.89
CA GLY A 163 -3.89 -7.05 -24.16
C GLY A 163 -5.01 -7.05 -23.12
N ASP A 164 -5.24 -8.22 -22.54
CA ASP A 164 -6.36 -8.46 -21.63
C ASP A 164 -5.92 -8.28 -20.16
N PRO A 165 -6.56 -7.41 -19.36
CA PRO A 165 -6.26 -7.28 -17.94
C PRO A 165 -6.28 -8.64 -17.25
N ALA A 166 -5.20 -9.02 -16.58
CA ALA A 166 -5.01 -10.34 -15.99
C ALA A 166 -4.60 -10.23 -14.51
N ILE A 167 -5.49 -10.66 -13.62
CA ILE A 167 -5.42 -10.42 -12.19
C ILE A 167 -5.19 -11.74 -11.47
N LEU A 168 -4.09 -11.83 -10.74
CA LEU A 168 -3.70 -12.99 -9.96
C LEU A 168 -4.44 -13.01 -8.61
N SER A 169 -4.46 -11.87 -7.93
CA SER A 169 -5.12 -11.76 -6.63
C SER A 169 -5.41 -10.32 -6.21
N ILE A 170 -6.35 -10.19 -5.29
CA ILE A 170 -6.74 -8.93 -4.65
C ILE A 170 -6.66 -9.10 -3.14
N GLU A 171 -6.03 -8.16 -2.46
CA GLU A 171 -5.99 -8.06 -0.99
C GLU A 171 -6.63 -6.74 -0.54
N ILE A 172 -7.45 -6.81 0.50
CA ILE A 172 -8.06 -5.65 1.15
C ILE A 172 -7.80 -5.82 2.65
N LEU A 173 -6.81 -5.09 3.15
CA LEU A 173 -6.24 -5.26 4.48
C LEU A 173 -6.58 -4.03 5.32
N GLN A 174 -7.36 -4.18 6.38
CA GLN A 174 -7.67 -3.06 7.27
C GLN A 174 -6.41 -2.62 8.01
N ILE A 175 -6.19 -1.32 8.05
CA ILE A 175 -5.12 -0.67 8.82
C ILE A 175 -5.73 0.31 9.83
N ASP A 176 -4.90 0.88 10.69
CA ASP A 176 -5.37 1.89 11.65
C ASP A 176 -6.02 3.06 10.90
N ASN A 177 -7.15 3.55 11.41
CA ASN A 177 -7.88 4.65 10.79
C ASN A 177 -7.06 5.94 10.72
N ASN A 178 -6.06 6.12 11.60
CA ASN A 178 -5.15 7.26 11.61
C ASN A 178 -3.78 6.96 10.98
N ALA A 179 -3.60 5.78 10.39
CA ALA A 179 -2.34 5.43 9.72
C ALA A 179 -2.08 6.40 8.57
N TYR A 180 -0.81 6.73 8.36
CA TYR A 180 -0.34 7.62 7.30
C TYR A 180 -0.99 9.02 7.27
N ASN A 181 -1.37 9.56 8.44
CA ASN A 181 -1.81 10.95 8.53
C ASN A 181 -0.64 11.91 8.24
N PHE A 182 -0.67 12.58 7.09
CA PHE A 182 0.34 13.54 6.63
C PHE A 182 -0.13 15.00 6.73
N GLY A 183 -1.25 15.29 7.41
CA GLY A 183 -1.74 16.65 7.65
C GLY A 183 -3.18 16.92 7.19
N PRO A 184 -3.57 18.19 7.01
CA PRO A 184 -4.97 18.59 6.73
C PRO A 184 -5.56 18.02 5.44
N GLU A 185 -4.73 17.69 4.45
CA GLU A 185 -5.13 17.12 3.16
C GLU A 185 -5.34 15.59 3.23
N TRP A 186 -4.99 14.96 4.35
CA TRP A 186 -5.23 13.56 4.60
C TRP A 186 -6.66 13.33 5.07
N GLY A 187 -7.30 12.28 4.55
CA GLY A 187 -8.59 11.81 5.04
C GLY A 187 -9.46 11.26 3.92
N ARG A 188 -10.78 11.38 4.13
CA ARG A 188 -11.77 10.95 3.13
C ARG A 188 -11.66 11.83 1.89
N GLY A 189 -11.47 11.22 0.72
CA GLY A 189 -11.25 11.93 -0.54
C GLY A 189 -9.81 11.93 -1.02
N THR A 190 -8.90 11.29 -0.28
CA THR A 190 -7.50 11.13 -0.66
C THR A 190 -7.13 9.66 -0.71
N ILE A 191 -6.39 9.28 -1.75
CA ILE A 191 -5.80 7.96 -1.94
C ILE A 191 -4.28 8.11 -1.93
N LEU A 192 -3.60 7.28 -1.15
CA LEU A 192 -2.13 7.19 -1.17
C LEU A 192 -1.71 5.97 -1.95
N ARG A 193 -1.27 6.14 -3.21
CA ARG A 193 -0.69 5.04 -3.98
C ARG A 193 0.78 4.89 -3.60
N THR A 194 1.18 3.70 -3.17
CA THR A 194 2.60 3.41 -2.90
C THR A 194 3.40 3.59 -4.19
N ALA A 195 4.33 4.55 -4.21
CA ALA A 195 5.26 4.75 -5.31
C ALA A 195 6.58 4.00 -5.05
N MET A 196 6.99 3.94 -3.78
CA MET A 196 8.21 3.28 -3.34
C MET A 196 8.10 2.88 -1.88
N ARG A 197 8.65 1.71 -1.52
CA ARG A 197 8.84 1.30 -0.13
C ARG A 197 10.15 0.53 0.04
N LEU A 198 11.14 1.16 0.67
CA LEU A 198 12.50 0.66 0.81
C LEU A 198 12.86 0.36 2.26
N THR A 199 13.59 -0.73 2.46
CA THR A 199 14.32 -1.01 3.70
C THR A 199 15.82 -0.93 3.44
N SER A 200 16.54 -0.18 4.27
CA SER A 200 17.94 0.16 4.07
C SER A 200 18.86 -0.78 4.84
N GLY A 201 19.97 -1.18 4.21
CA GLY A 201 21.03 -1.97 4.82
C GLY A 201 21.07 -3.39 4.28
N THR A 202 20.89 -4.39 5.14
CA THR A 202 20.91 -5.81 4.73
C THR A 202 19.50 -6.39 4.65
N GLY A 203 19.22 -7.22 3.64
CA GLY A 203 17.92 -7.87 3.59
C GLY A 203 17.61 -8.66 2.33
N LYS A 204 16.54 -9.44 2.43
CA LYS A 204 15.78 -9.98 1.30
C LYS A 204 14.42 -9.27 1.29
N PRO A 205 13.82 -9.07 0.11
CA PRO A 205 12.46 -8.56 0.00
C PRO A 205 11.47 -9.44 0.77
N LYS A 206 10.63 -8.79 1.58
CA LYS A 206 9.71 -9.48 2.51
C LYS A 206 8.47 -8.64 2.80
N PHE A 207 7.37 -9.34 3.07
CA PHE A 207 6.15 -8.73 3.57
C PHE A 207 6.22 -8.53 5.09
N GLY A 208 5.43 -7.61 5.62
CA GLY A 208 5.40 -7.25 7.04
C GLY A 208 5.16 -8.46 7.94
N VAL A 209 4.30 -9.40 7.54
CA VAL A 209 4.06 -10.64 8.27
C VAL A 209 5.32 -11.51 8.39
N ASP A 210 6.18 -11.52 7.36
CA ASP A 210 7.45 -12.25 7.36
C ASP A 210 8.52 -11.56 8.22
N TYR A 211 8.28 -10.32 8.62
CA TYR A 211 9.05 -9.58 9.62
C TYR A 211 8.45 -9.67 11.04
N GLY A 212 7.40 -10.46 11.25
CA GLY A 212 6.67 -10.49 12.53
C GLY A 212 5.95 -9.18 12.84
N GLY A 213 5.54 -8.44 11.79
CA GLY A 213 4.80 -7.19 11.91
C GLY A 213 3.39 -7.40 12.49
N ASP A 214 2.86 -6.34 13.10
CA ASP A 214 1.49 -6.33 13.61
C ASP A 214 0.48 -6.46 12.44
N PRO A 215 -0.58 -7.27 12.58
CA PRO A 215 -1.65 -7.33 11.58
C PRO A 215 -2.25 -5.97 11.19
N TRP A 216 -2.33 -5.01 12.12
CA TRP A 216 -2.81 -3.64 11.87
C TRP A 216 -1.86 -2.82 10.99
N GLY A 217 -0.65 -3.32 10.72
CA GLY A 217 0.34 -2.72 9.83
C GLY A 217 0.12 -3.01 8.35
N GLY A 218 -0.94 -3.74 7.96
CA GLY A 218 -1.33 -3.92 6.56
C GLY A 218 -0.38 -4.75 5.70
N ASP A 219 0.43 -5.61 6.32
CA ASP A 219 1.30 -6.58 5.65
C ASP A 219 2.13 -6.01 4.49
N ARG A 220 2.77 -4.85 4.73
CA ARG A 220 3.50 -4.06 3.72
C ARG A 220 4.69 -4.81 3.15
N PHE A 221 4.89 -4.70 1.84
CA PHE A 221 6.09 -5.21 1.18
C PHE A 221 7.24 -4.21 1.25
N TRP A 222 8.40 -4.62 1.75
CA TRP A 222 9.61 -3.80 1.81
C TRP A 222 10.67 -4.33 0.83
N ASN A 223 11.07 -3.48 -0.12
CA ASN A 223 12.13 -3.80 -1.07
C ASN A 223 13.49 -3.41 -0.47
N PRO A 224 14.48 -4.31 -0.36
CA PRO A 224 15.75 -3.98 0.25
C PRO A 224 16.62 -3.14 -0.69
N ILE A 225 17.38 -2.24 -0.10
CA ILE A 225 18.42 -1.49 -0.78
C ILE A 225 19.72 -1.57 0.04
N THR A 226 20.77 -2.06 -0.62
CA THR A 226 22.07 -2.31 0.01
C THR A 226 23.06 -1.16 -0.17
N SER A 227 22.77 -0.23 -1.08
CA SER A 227 23.52 1.02 -1.28
C SER A 227 22.66 1.99 -2.09
N PHE A 228 22.77 3.28 -1.80
CA PHE A 228 22.25 4.38 -2.61
C PHE A 228 23.23 4.81 -3.71
N SER A 229 24.54 4.63 -3.49
CA SER A 229 25.59 4.87 -4.48
C SER A 229 26.37 3.61 -4.86
N GLN A 230 27.19 3.65 -5.90
CA GLN A 230 28.02 2.51 -6.32
C GLN A 230 29.22 2.27 -5.38
N ASN A 231 28.95 1.70 -4.20
CA ASN A 231 29.89 1.03 -3.27
C ASN A 231 30.41 1.81 -2.04
N PHE A 232 29.81 2.94 -1.62
CA PHE A 232 30.34 3.71 -0.48
C PHE A 232 29.43 3.81 0.74
N ASP A 233 28.26 3.18 0.74
CA ASP A 233 27.41 3.15 1.95
C ASP A 233 27.74 1.91 2.79
N HIS A 234 27.76 2.08 4.11
CA HIS A 234 27.98 0.97 5.02
C HIS A 234 26.67 0.50 5.64
N PRO A 235 26.22 -0.74 5.34
CA PRO A 235 25.08 -1.29 6.03
C PRO A 235 25.43 -1.46 7.52
N ARG A 236 24.50 -1.05 8.39
CA ARG A 236 24.55 -1.28 9.82
C ARG A 236 23.40 -2.19 10.22
N SER A 237 23.64 -3.05 11.20
CA SER A 237 22.62 -3.91 11.78
C SER A 237 22.81 -4.04 13.29
N THR A 238 21.72 -4.31 13.99
CA THR A 238 21.72 -4.57 15.43
C THR A 238 20.72 -5.67 15.79
N GLU A 239 21.04 -6.42 16.84
CA GLU A 239 20.13 -7.39 17.46
C GLU A 239 19.32 -6.77 18.62
N SER A 240 19.59 -5.50 18.95
CA SER A 240 18.89 -4.80 20.03
C SER A 240 17.40 -4.61 19.72
N SER A 241 16.58 -4.56 20.78
CA SER A 241 15.15 -4.29 20.63
C SER A 241 14.88 -2.84 20.23
N ILE A 242 14.01 -2.62 19.24
CA ILE A 242 13.63 -1.25 18.83
C ILE A 242 12.32 -0.84 19.52
N LYS A 243 12.39 0.23 20.31
CA LYS A 243 11.24 0.83 21.00
C LYS A 243 10.38 1.60 20.01
N LYS A 244 9.07 1.66 20.27
CA LYS A 244 8.06 2.45 19.52
C LYS A 244 7.87 2.07 18.03
N ALA A 245 8.51 1.02 17.51
CA ALA A 245 8.37 0.62 16.10
C ALA A 245 6.93 0.22 15.73
N SER A 246 6.26 -0.54 16.61
CA SER A 246 4.91 -1.07 16.38
C SER A 246 3.85 -0.35 17.23
N ASN A 247 3.85 0.98 17.22
CA ASN A 247 2.89 1.80 17.96
C ASN A 247 1.81 2.36 17.03
N ALA A 248 0.59 2.52 17.56
CA ALA A 248 -0.45 3.26 16.85
C ALA A 248 0.02 4.69 16.53
N PRO A 249 -0.38 5.27 15.38
CA PRO A 249 -1.28 4.66 14.40
C PRO A 249 -0.57 3.84 13.32
N ASN A 250 0.76 3.79 13.29
CA ASN A 250 1.53 3.11 12.24
C ASN A 250 2.35 1.95 12.82
N PHE A 251 1.92 0.72 12.56
CA PHE A 251 2.50 -0.48 13.18
C PHE A 251 3.60 -1.12 12.32
N TYR A 252 4.84 -0.67 12.45
CA TYR A 252 5.96 -1.18 11.69
C TYR A 252 6.62 -2.40 12.35
N PRO A 253 7.14 -3.37 11.56
CA PRO A 253 7.96 -4.43 12.12
C PRO A 253 9.24 -3.85 12.72
N GLN A 254 9.62 -4.30 13.91
CA GLN A 254 10.87 -3.88 14.55
C GLN A 254 12.10 -4.14 13.66
N ALA A 255 12.10 -5.26 12.93
CA ALA A 255 13.18 -5.65 12.04
C ALA A 255 13.51 -4.58 10.97
N LEU A 256 12.54 -3.73 10.61
CA LEU A 256 12.74 -2.60 9.71
C LEU A 256 13.76 -1.59 10.26
N TYR A 257 13.78 -1.39 11.57
CA TYR A 257 14.65 -0.43 12.26
C TYR A 257 15.92 -1.08 12.82
N GLN A 258 16.08 -2.39 12.64
CA GLN A 258 17.28 -3.11 13.05
C GLN A 258 18.39 -3.08 11.99
N THR A 259 18.07 -2.60 10.79
CA THR A 259 19.04 -2.36 9.71
C THR A 259 18.99 -0.90 9.27
N ALA A 260 20.12 -0.39 8.77
CA ALA A 260 20.23 0.94 8.22
C ALA A 260 21.34 1.03 7.17
N LEU A 261 21.30 2.08 6.34
CA LEU A 261 22.46 2.57 5.60
C LEU A 261 23.04 3.77 6.33
N VAL A 262 24.37 3.81 6.42
CA VAL A 262 25.13 4.91 7.00
C VAL A 262 26.09 5.46 5.95
N SER A 263 26.17 6.79 5.87
CA SER A 263 27.07 7.49 4.96
C SER A 263 28.54 7.27 5.33
N THR A 264 29.48 7.74 4.52
CA THR A 264 30.92 7.59 4.80
C THR A 264 31.67 8.92 4.72
N ASP A 265 32.94 8.93 5.13
CA ASP A 265 33.77 10.12 4.99
C ASP A 265 34.05 10.47 3.52
N SER A 266 34.06 9.46 2.64
CA SER A 266 34.21 9.63 1.19
C SER A 266 32.93 10.10 0.50
N GLU A 267 31.77 9.68 1.02
CA GLU A 267 30.45 10.07 0.54
C GLU A 267 29.56 10.45 1.74
N PRO A 268 29.69 11.70 2.22
CA PRO A 268 29.00 12.13 3.44
C PRO A 268 27.49 12.21 3.24
N ASP A 269 27.02 12.50 2.03
CA ASP A 269 25.61 12.59 1.69
C ASP A 269 25.01 11.22 1.37
N LEU A 270 23.91 10.85 2.03
CA LEU A 270 23.08 9.73 1.58
C LEU A 270 22.01 10.26 0.64
N ALA A 271 22.26 10.15 -0.66
CA ALA A 271 21.34 10.62 -1.70
C ALA A 271 20.66 9.46 -2.42
N TYR A 272 19.34 9.37 -2.28
CA TYR A 272 18.50 8.44 -3.05
C TYR A 272 17.69 9.21 -4.08
N THR A 273 17.69 8.76 -5.34
CA THR A 273 16.88 9.34 -6.41
C THR A 273 16.00 8.27 -7.04
N MET A 274 14.72 8.60 -7.26
CA MET A 274 13.77 7.74 -7.96
C MET A 274 13.02 8.52 -9.05
N ASP A 275 12.57 7.80 -10.06
CA ASP A 275 11.66 8.34 -11.07
C ASP A 275 10.24 8.46 -10.50
N VAL A 276 9.57 9.56 -10.85
CA VAL A 276 8.20 9.89 -10.45
C VAL A 276 7.44 10.50 -11.62
N ASP A 277 6.12 10.45 -11.55
CA ASP A 277 5.28 11.10 -12.54
C ASP A 277 5.25 12.62 -12.25
N PRO A 278 5.43 13.48 -13.28
CA PRO A 278 5.51 14.92 -13.09
C PRO A 278 4.14 15.54 -12.76
N ASN A 279 4.17 16.70 -12.11
CA ASN A 279 3.02 17.48 -11.68
C ASN A 279 2.11 16.72 -10.71
N ARG A 280 2.74 16.00 -9.78
CA ARG A 280 2.07 15.23 -8.72
C ARG A 280 2.57 15.66 -7.35
N ASN A 281 1.76 15.38 -6.33
CA ASN A 281 2.14 15.55 -4.93
C ASN A 281 2.56 14.21 -4.35
N TYR A 282 3.65 14.20 -3.60
CA TYR A 282 4.20 13.01 -2.97
C TYR A 282 4.32 13.18 -1.46
N SER A 283 3.78 12.23 -0.70
CA SER A 283 4.00 12.12 0.74
C SER A 283 5.19 11.21 1.00
N ILE A 284 6.22 11.73 1.67
CA ILE A 284 7.49 11.06 1.92
C ILE A 284 7.59 10.77 3.40
N TRP A 285 7.86 9.51 3.74
CA TRP A 285 7.99 9.02 5.11
C TRP A 285 9.39 8.42 5.29
N LEU A 286 10.15 9.00 6.21
CA LEU A 286 11.54 8.65 6.48
C LEU A 286 11.62 7.99 7.85
N HIS A 287 12.20 6.79 7.87
CA HIS A 287 12.28 5.94 9.04
C HIS A 287 13.69 5.95 9.60
N PHE A 288 13.78 6.23 10.90
CA PHE A 288 15.04 6.36 11.62
C PHE A 288 15.00 5.59 12.95
N ALA A 289 16.14 5.05 13.33
CA ALA A 289 16.47 4.60 14.67
C ALA A 289 18.00 4.70 14.81
N GLU A 290 18.47 5.30 15.90
CA GLU A 290 19.90 5.33 16.17
C GLU A 290 20.35 3.96 16.67
N ILE A 291 20.96 3.19 15.76
CA ILE A 291 21.44 1.82 16.01
C ILE A 291 22.96 1.71 15.99
N ASP A 292 23.67 2.79 15.62
CA ASP A 292 25.12 2.80 15.57
C ASP A 292 25.69 2.78 17.00
N ALA A 293 26.67 1.91 17.23
CA ALA A 293 27.34 1.81 18.53
C ALA A 293 28.20 3.04 18.85
N SER A 294 28.66 3.76 17.82
CA SER A 294 29.52 4.95 17.96
C SER A 294 28.77 6.20 18.42
N VAL A 295 27.45 6.25 18.22
CA VAL A 295 26.59 7.35 18.66
C VAL A 295 25.93 6.95 19.98
N THR A 296 26.40 7.51 21.09
CA THR A 296 25.94 7.20 22.45
C THR A 296 24.98 8.21 23.04
N ASP A 297 25.04 9.47 22.59
CA ASP A 297 24.32 10.59 23.21
C ASP A 297 23.78 11.60 22.20
N VAL A 298 22.85 12.44 22.69
CA VAL A 298 22.29 13.59 21.97
C VAL A 298 23.41 14.52 21.47
N GLY A 299 23.26 15.02 20.25
CA GLY A 299 24.18 15.95 19.59
C GLY A 299 25.39 15.30 18.92
N GLN A 300 25.55 13.98 19.02
CA GLN A 300 26.67 13.26 18.40
C GLN A 300 26.44 12.87 16.93
N ARG A 301 25.20 12.94 16.43
CA ARG A 301 24.87 12.81 15.01
C ARG A 301 23.72 13.76 14.70
N VAL A 302 23.97 14.72 13.82
CA VAL A 302 23.02 15.73 13.37
C VAL A 302 23.18 15.91 11.87
N PHE A 303 22.08 15.80 11.13
CA PHE A 303 22.07 15.98 9.68
C PHE A 303 20.82 16.76 9.24
N ASP A 304 20.88 17.40 8.08
CA ASP A 304 19.72 17.98 7.41
C ASP A 304 19.15 16.94 6.44
N VAL A 305 17.83 16.96 6.22
CA VAL A 305 17.15 16.21 5.17
C VAL A 305 16.71 17.20 4.10
N ILE A 306 17.19 16.99 2.89
CA ILE A 306 16.97 17.84 1.73
C ILE A 306 16.18 17.02 0.70
N ILE A 307 15.06 17.56 0.22
CA ILE A 307 14.21 16.92 -0.78
C ILE A 307 14.13 17.84 -1.98
N ASN A 308 14.56 17.36 -3.16
CA ASN A 308 14.64 18.15 -4.40
C ASN A 308 15.40 19.48 -4.25
N GLY A 309 16.41 19.52 -3.39
CA GLY A 309 17.24 20.70 -3.12
C GLY A 309 16.72 21.60 -1.99
N ASP A 310 15.50 21.40 -1.51
CA ASP A 310 14.92 22.17 -0.40
C ASP A 310 15.08 21.43 0.94
N THR A 311 15.53 22.13 1.99
CA THR A 311 15.66 21.55 3.33
C THR A 311 14.28 21.27 3.94
N ALA A 312 13.87 20.00 3.94
CA ALA A 312 12.61 19.54 4.52
C ALA A 312 12.67 19.40 6.04
N PHE A 313 13.78 18.89 6.57
CA PHE A 313 14.03 18.80 8.00
C PHE A 313 15.44 19.28 8.31
N LYS A 314 15.56 20.17 9.30
CA LYS A 314 16.83 20.76 9.69
C LYS A 314 17.28 20.22 11.04
N ASP A 315 18.58 20.02 11.21
CA ASP A 315 19.25 19.63 12.44
C ASP A 315 18.61 18.37 13.08
N VAL A 316 18.37 17.34 12.26
CA VAL A 316 17.79 16.07 12.68
C VAL A 316 18.77 15.33 13.58
N ASP A 317 18.38 15.16 14.84
CA ASP A 317 19.06 14.36 15.85
C ASP A 317 18.10 13.25 16.32
N ILE A 318 18.37 12.01 15.88
CA ILE A 318 17.46 10.88 16.09
C ILE A 318 17.34 10.56 17.58
N VAL A 319 18.43 10.62 18.35
CA VAL A 319 18.40 10.31 19.80
C VAL A 319 17.55 11.34 20.53
N LYS A 320 17.74 12.63 20.21
CA LYS A 320 16.96 13.72 20.80
C LYS A 320 15.47 13.64 20.46
N MET A 321 15.15 13.40 19.19
CA MET A 321 13.78 13.43 18.68
C MET A 321 12.98 12.18 19.07
N SER A 322 13.61 11.01 19.08
CA SER A 322 12.97 9.74 19.47
C SER A 322 12.93 9.55 20.99
N GLY A 323 13.87 10.19 21.70
CA GLY A 323 14.03 10.23 23.15
C GLY A 323 15.10 9.28 23.70
N ASP A 324 15.62 8.35 22.89
CA ASP A 324 16.66 7.40 23.27
C ASP A 324 17.26 6.71 22.03
N ARG A 325 18.38 6.01 22.18
CA ARG A 325 18.88 5.07 21.16
C ARG A 325 17.91 3.89 21.00
N TYR A 326 18.04 3.18 19.88
CA TYR A 326 17.19 2.02 19.57
C TYR A 326 15.68 2.34 19.69
N THR A 327 15.29 3.55 19.30
CA THR A 327 13.91 4.01 19.34
C THR A 327 13.52 4.52 17.96
N ALA A 328 12.41 4.00 17.43
CA ALA A 328 11.91 4.38 16.12
C ALA A 328 11.44 5.84 16.11
N LEU A 329 11.80 6.54 15.04
CA LEU A 329 11.38 7.89 14.68
C LEU A 329 10.90 7.85 13.22
N VAL A 330 9.80 8.53 12.95
CA VAL A 330 9.28 8.68 11.60
C VAL A 330 9.08 10.17 11.34
N LEU A 331 9.73 10.68 10.31
CA LEU A 331 9.52 12.05 9.81
C LEU A 331 8.75 11.98 8.50
N ASN A 332 7.78 12.84 8.31
CA ASN A 332 7.03 12.88 7.06
C ASN A 332 6.78 14.31 6.58
N THR A 333 6.78 14.47 5.26
CA THR A 333 6.48 15.73 4.60
C THR A 333 5.81 15.46 3.26
N THR A 334 5.14 16.47 2.71
CA THR A 334 4.53 16.41 1.39
C THR A 334 5.20 17.42 0.48
N VAL A 335 5.54 16.99 -0.73
CA VAL A 335 6.20 17.83 -1.74
C VAL A 335 5.47 17.74 -3.07
N ALA A 336 5.34 18.89 -3.74
CA ALA A 336 4.91 18.93 -5.14
C ALA A 336 6.13 18.70 -6.04
N VAL A 337 6.03 17.78 -6.99
CA VAL A 337 7.11 17.48 -7.93
C VAL A 337 6.66 17.81 -9.34
N SER A 338 7.26 18.84 -9.94
CA SER A 338 7.02 19.22 -11.34
C SER A 338 7.87 18.41 -12.33
N GLY A 339 9.03 17.94 -11.88
CA GLY A 339 9.97 17.13 -12.67
C GLY A 339 9.60 15.64 -12.70
N ARG A 340 10.49 14.84 -13.31
CA ARG A 340 10.35 13.37 -13.38
C ARG A 340 11.14 12.62 -12.33
N THR A 341 11.80 13.33 -11.43
CA THR A 341 12.70 12.74 -10.43
C THR A 341 12.38 13.32 -9.06
N LEU A 342 12.47 12.46 -8.04
CA LEU A 342 12.44 12.82 -6.64
C LEU A 342 13.77 12.41 -6.01
N THR A 343 14.50 13.38 -5.47
CA THR A 343 15.78 13.16 -4.78
C THR A 343 15.64 13.47 -3.30
N ILE A 344 16.03 12.51 -2.46
CA ILE A 344 16.10 12.62 -1.01
C ILE A 344 17.58 12.54 -0.62
N ASN A 345 18.11 13.61 -0.03
CA ASN A 345 19.50 13.69 0.43
C ASN A 345 19.56 13.94 1.94
N LEU A 346 20.30 13.11 2.67
CA LEU A 346 20.61 13.35 4.08
C LEU A 346 22.05 13.87 4.18
N HIS A 347 22.18 15.13 4.60
CA HIS A 347 23.43 15.88 4.63
C HIS A 347 23.96 16.04 6.07
N PRO A 348 25.09 15.41 6.45
CA PRO A 348 25.65 15.52 7.80
C PRO A 348 26.10 16.94 8.16
N LYS A 349 25.93 17.32 9.44
CA LYS A 349 26.36 18.63 9.99
C LYS A 349 27.24 18.52 11.21
N VAL A 350 26.80 17.75 12.21
CA VAL A 350 27.51 17.54 13.47
C VAL A 350 27.64 16.06 13.72
N GLY A 351 28.82 15.62 14.15
CA GLY A 351 29.10 14.20 14.28
C GLY A 351 29.42 13.52 12.95
N SER A 352 29.67 12.21 13.00
CA SER A 352 29.85 11.40 11.79
C SER A 352 28.51 11.09 11.14
N HIS A 353 28.60 10.80 9.83
CA HIS A 353 27.67 10.11 8.91
C HIS A 353 26.15 10.21 9.13
N ALA A 354 25.41 10.48 8.06
CA ALA A 354 23.95 10.36 8.06
C ALA A 354 23.53 8.87 8.14
N ILE A 355 22.34 8.60 8.66
CA ILE A 355 21.79 7.25 8.79
C ILE A 355 20.32 7.22 8.37
N VAL A 356 19.89 6.16 7.69
CA VAL A 356 18.47 5.91 7.36
C VAL A 356 18.14 4.43 7.44
N ASN A 357 16.99 4.10 8.01
CA ASN A 357 16.53 2.71 8.16
C ASN A 357 15.58 2.31 7.03
N ALA A 358 14.71 3.22 6.59
CA ALA A 358 13.75 2.95 5.53
C ALA A 358 13.14 4.23 4.95
N ILE A 359 12.56 4.12 3.75
CA ILE A 359 11.91 5.21 3.04
C ILE A 359 10.59 4.70 2.45
N GLU A 360 9.49 5.40 2.68
CA GLU A 360 8.25 5.22 1.93
C GLU A 360 7.92 6.50 1.14
N VAL A 361 7.47 6.34 -0.10
CA VAL A 361 7.00 7.43 -0.94
C VAL A 361 5.62 7.06 -1.47
N PHE A 362 4.65 7.93 -1.26
CA PHE A 362 3.28 7.76 -1.75
C PHE A 362 2.93 8.88 -2.71
N GLU A 363 2.34 8.54 -3.85
CA GLU A 363 1.65 9.52 -4.67
C GLU A 363 0.29 9.83 -4.05
N ILE A 364 0.00 11.13 -3.88
CA ILE A 364 -1.26 11.63 -3.37
C ILE A 364 -2.22 11.82 -4.54
N ILE A 365 -3.28 11.02 -4.57
CA ILE A 365 -4.31 11.06 -5.59
C ILE A 365 -5.60 11.57 -4.93
N ILE A 366 -6.18 12.63 -5.47
CA ILE A 366 -7.50 13.10 -5.05
C ILE A 366 -8.53 12.12 -5.61
N ALA A 367 -9.35 11.55 -4.73
CA ALA A 367 -10.41 10.63 -5.12
C ALA A 367 -11.44 11.37 -5.97
N GLU A 368 -11.80 10.76 -7.09
CA GLU A 368 -12.86 11.27 -7.95
C GLU A 368 -14.23 11.13 -7.28
N PHE A 369 -15.11 12.06 -7.62
CA PHE A 369 -16.48 11.98 -7.16
C PHE A 369 -17.19 10.83 -7.87
N LYS A 370 -17.81 9.92 -7.11
CA LYS A 370 -18.64 8.86 -7.70
C LYS A 370 -19.92 9.42 -8.33
N THR A 371 -20.50 8.68 -9.26
CA THR A 371 -21.86 8.91 -9.76
C THR A 371 -22.88 8.76 -8.63
N LEU A 372 -24.01 9.46 -8.72
CA LEU A 372 -25.14 9.30 -7.80
C LEU A 372 -25.61 7.84 -7.79
N SER A 373 -25.82 7.28 -6.60
CA SER A 373 -26.19 5.86 -6.44
C SER A 373 -27.50 5.50 -7.12
N GLU A 374 -28.43 6.44 -7.17
CA GLU A 374 -29.73 6.30 -7.83
C GLU A 374 -29.56 6.16 -9.35
N GLU A 375 -28.67 6.96 -9.95
CA GLU A 375 -28.35 6.93 -11.38
C GLU A 375 -27.65 5.62 -11.76
N VAL A 376 -26.68 5.17 -10.95
CA VAL A 376 -26.02 3.88 -11.14
C VAL A 376 -27.05 2.74 -11.09
N SER A 377 -27.94 2.74 -10.10
CA SER A 377 -28.97 1.71 -9.96
C SER A 377 -29.98 1.73 -11.11
N ALA A 378 -30.34 2.91 -11.63
CA ALA A 378 -31.21 3.04 -12.78
C ALA A 378 -30.56 2.45 -14.05
N LEU A 379 -29.28 2.75 -14.31
CA LEU A 379 -28.57 2.19 -15.46
C LEU A 379 -28.30 0.69 -15.34
N GLU A 380 -28.01 0.17 -14.16
CA GLU A 380 -27.89 -1.27 -13.94
C GLU A 380 -29.23 -1.99 -14.21
N SER A 381 -30.35 -1.37 -13.83
CA SER A 381 -31.69 -1.89 -14.11
C SER A 381 -31.99 -1.86 -15.61
N LEU A 382 -31.62 -0.78 -16.30
CA LEU A 382 -31.77 -0.64 -17.74
C LEU A 382 -30.91 -1.65 -18.51
N LYS A 383 -29.63 -1.79 -18.13
CA LYS A 383 -28.70 -2.79 -18.66
C LYS A 383 -29.31 -4.19 -18.61
N THR A 384 -29.91 -4.53 -17.47
CA THR A 384 -30.57 -5.81 -17.25
C THR A 384 -31.83 -5.96 -18.10
N ALA A 385 -32.69 -4.94 -18.13
CA ALA A 385 -33.95 -4.96 -18.87
C ALA A 385 -33.75 -5.08 -20.40
N LEU A 386 -32.72 -4.41 -20.93
CA LEU A 386 -32.38 -4.42 -22.36
C LEU A 386 -31.51 -5.61 -22.76
N GLY A 387 -31.01 -6.39 -21.79
CA GLY A 387 -30.08 -7.49 -22.07
C GLY A 387 -28.81 -7.02 -22.78
N LEU A 388 -28.26 -5.86 -22.37
CA LEU A 388 -27.10 -5.28 -23.04
C LEU A 388 -25.93 -6.27 -23.04
N PRO A 389 -25.29 -6.52 -24.19
CA PRO A 389 -24.19 -7.47 -24.27
C PRO A 389 -22.98 -6.96 -23.48
N LEU A 390 -22.24 -7.89 -22.86
CA LEU A 390 -21.10 -7.58 -21.99
C LEU A 390 -20.09 -6.62 -22.63
N ARG A 391 -19.90 -6.72 -23.96
CA ARG A 391 -19.02 -5.85 -24.75
C ARG A 391 -19.23 -4.34 -24.59
N PHE A 392 -20.40 -3.90 -24.11
CA PHE A 392 -20.63 -2.48 -23.79
C PHE A 392 -19.76 -1.99 -22.64
N GLY A 393 -19.24 -2.87 -21.79
CA GLY A 393 -18.40 -2.49 -20.67
C GLY A 393 -19.15 -1.62 -19.65
N TRP A 394 -20.45 -1.79 -19.48
CA TRP A 394 -21.20 -1.08 -18.45
C TRP A 394 -20.99 -1.77 -17.09
N ASN A 395 -19.76 -1.73 -16.58
CA ASN A 395 -19.37 -2.31 -15.30
C ASN A 395 -18.65 -1.24 -14.47
N GLY A 396 -18.94 -1.19 -13.16
CA GLY A 396 -18.34 -0.18 -12.27
C GLY A 396 -19.17 1.09 -12.16
N ASP A 397 -18.51 2.24 -12.01
CA ASP A 397 -19.16 3.54 -11.98
C ASP A 397 -19.30 4.08 -13.42
N PRO A 398 -20.46 4.62 -13.83
CA PRO A 398 -20.68 5.07 -15.20
C PRO A 398 -19.80 6.25 -15.65
N CYS A 399 -19.42 7.13 -14.72
CA CYS A 399 -18.75 8.39 -15.05
C CYS A 399 -17.29 8.43 -14.60
N VAL A 400 -16.87 7.53 -13.70
CA VAL A 400 -15.51 7.53 -13.17
C VAL A 400 -14.84 6.14 -13.21
N PRO A 401 -13.53 6.05 -13.50
CA PRO A 401 -12.62 7.19 -13.69
C PRO A 401 -12.89 7.94 -14.99
N GLN A 402 -12.66 9.27 -15.02
CA GLN A 402 -13.01 10.11 -16.19
C GLN A 402 -12.27 9.71 -17.48
N GLN A 403 -11.19 8.96 -17.34
CA GLN A 403 -10.43 8.40 -18.46
C GLN A 403 -11.18 7.23 -19.11
N HIS A 404 -12.10 6.59 -18.39
CA HIS A 404 -12.83 5.38 -18.79
C HIS A 404 -14.34 5.45 -18.47
N PRO A 405 -15.07 6.49 -18.93
CA PRO A 405 -16.51 6.56 -18.75
C PRO A 405 -17.22 5.50 -19.59
N TRP A 406 -18.43 5.11 -19.18
CA TRP A 406 -19.23 4.17 -19.96
C TRP A 406 -19.59 4.73 -21.33
N SER A 407 -19.43 3.89 -22.35
CA SER A 407 -19.81 4.25 -23.71
C SER A 407 -21.32 4.53 -23.81
N GLY A 408 -21.66 5.72 -24.33
CA GLY A 408 -23.04 6.17 -24.51
C GLY A 408 -23.61 6.97 -23.33
N VAL A 409 -22.94 7.02 -22.18
CA VAL A 409 -23.46 7.78 -21.02
C VAL A 409 -22.97 9.23 -21.08
N ASP A 410 -23.89 10.19 -21.01
CA ASP A 410 -23.54 11.61 -20.91
C ASP A 410 -23.47 12.05 -19.44
N CYS A 411 -22.26 12.25 -18.95
CA CYS A 411 -21.95 12.52 -17.55
C CYS A 411 -21.73 14.00 -17.30
N HIS A 412 -22.46 14.56 -16.33
CA HIS A 412 -22.32 15.95 -15.88
C HIS A 412 -22.03 16.04 -14.39
N LEU A 413 -21.14 16.95 -14.00
CA LEU A 413 -20.73 17.11 -12.60
C LEU A 413 -21.60 18.15 -11.88
N ASP A 414 -22.31 17.73 -10.84
CA ASP A 414 -22.91 18.65 -9.88
C ASP A 414 -21.84 19.06 -8.86
N SER A 415 -21.21 20.21 -9.08
CA SER A 415 -20.15 20.74 -8.23
C SER A 415 -20.62 21.07 -6.81
N THR A 416 -21.93 21.30 -6.60
CA THR A 416 -22.49 21.58 -5.27
C THR A 416 -22.63 20.33 -4.42
N LYS A 417 -22.91 19.19 -5.06
CA LYS A 417 -23.03 17.88 -4.40
C LYS A 417 -21.76 17.06 -4.46
N SER A 418 -20.79 17.48 -5.28
CA SER A 418 -19.57 16.71 -5.54
C SER A 418 -19.90 15.28 -6.01
N LYS A 419 -20.77 15.20 -7.03
CA LYS A 419 -21.31 13.95 -7.59
C LYS A 419 -21.58 14.09 -9.08
N TRP A 420 -21.38 13.01 -9.84
CA TRP A 420 -21.83 12.94 -11.23
C TRP A 420 -23.29 12.51 -11.32
N PHE A 421 -24.00 13.06 -12.30
CA PHE A 421 -25.32 12.63 -12.73
C PHE A 421 -25.32 12.40 -14.24
N ILE A 422 -26.36 11.72 -14.71
CA ILE A 422 -26.48 11.29 -16.10
C ILE A 422 -27.57 12.12 -16.77
N ASP A 423 -27.22 12.86 -17.82
CA ASP A 423 -28.15 13.74 -18.55
C ASP A 423 -28.72 13.05 -19.81
N GLY A 424 -28.03 12.01 -20.31
CA GLY A 424 -28.43 11.29 -21.52
C GLY A 424 -27.76 9.92 -21.69
N LEU A 425 -28.29 9.15 -22.65
CA LEU A 425 -27.86 7.80 -23.06
C LEU A 425 -27.69 7.68 -24.58
#